data_AF-A0A1E4GGS6-F1
#
_entry.id   AF-A0A1E4GGS6-F1
#
_cell.length_a   1.000
_cell.length_b   1.000
_cell.length_c   1.000
_cell.angle_alpha   90.00
_cell.angle_beta   90.00
_cell.angle_gamma   90.00
#
_symmetry.space_group_name_H-M   'P 1'
#
loop_
_entity.id
_entity.type
_entity.pdbx_description
1 polymer ?
#
loop_
_entity_poly.entity_id
_entity_poly.type
_entity_poly.pdbx_seq_one_letter_code
_entity_poly.pdbx_strand_id
1 'polypeptide(L)'
;MTIHLVGETIDAKRAHQRAQAGELIQLIRGVYAESGKDIEAAILGHAVRIAHYLYPRAYLSSASAVLLAPTPDGRLFISGRRNQRTRLRTLEIVQNEAPAYPSTATAVVGDDLGELRIDVSSPRQRFLEAFRLRSEHASAVTGEMRTQMAARLVEEYGTPQAAADAVWALARENEWYREGESAERFLLARPDAAKAPVNKAALDLVVAWHGEPLGRLTHDGFEWRWKPAKRGGPTLVRETTPGKLPAFIESLLPEGWLAQVLHERDDREALRRGRRYMSNITIVEARDELDALPADVLTTPLVAFTDMGRFTGVYAGPRRGEIEETFEENLARMFARAETPRLSGVQIKAPMSLTSDGTLLPAIDGPFTHILKPAGVAGFEMLPIVEWLCLELGRAAGFEVPDAALIEMPDGMPPALVVERFDIRRNPEDQRRLAMEDFCSILDLPASAKYDGTIERMARSLRPLSTDPAADLDILFRRAVFAWLIADGDMHLKNLAMLRTAEPGAKAFTTVRFAPLYDAVTTRVFPGLGGDRMALKLNGKDDRLTRQDFLTLARTIGLAVGEAEMAVGELAMQLAERSEVLRLPAFVDRSGAANASRNKMVAIIRARCSALGGQE
;
A
#
# COMPACT_ATOMS: atom_id res chain seq x y z
N MET A 1 -27.34 7.94 -8.06
CA MET A 1 -27.61 6.65 -8.70
C MET A 1 -28.37 6.94 -9.97
N THR A 2 -27.82 6.60 -11.14
CA THR A 2 -28.45 6.95 -12.43
C THR A 2 -29.42 5.87 -12.94
N ILE A 3 -29.22 4.62 -12.50
CA ILE A 3 -30.10 3.48 -12.73
C ILE A 3 -30.68 2.98 -11.39
N HIS A 4 -31.93 2.52 -11.44
CA HIS A 4 -32.63 1.91 -10.33
C HIS A 4 -33.22 0.55 -10.71
N LEU A 5 -32.95 -0.47 -9.89
CA LEU A 5 -33.42 -1.83 -10.02
C LEU A 5 -34.40 -2.16 -8.89
N VAL A 6 -35.61 -2.59 -9.25
CA VAL A 6 -36.66 -2.91 -8.27
C VAL A 6 -36.26 -4.15 -7.49
N GLY A 7 -36.21 -4.02 -6.16
CA GLY A 7 -35.79 -5.06 -5.23
C GLY A 7 -34.30 -5.03 -4.87
N GLU A 8 -33.48 -4.26 -5.58
CA GLU A 8 -32.06 -4.05 -5.23
C GLU A 8 -31.81 -2.63 -4.72
N THR A 9 -32.18 -1.61 -5.50
CA THR A 9 -31.90 -0.20 -5.17
C THR A 9 -33.15 0.63 -4.86
N ILE A 10 -34.33 0.11 -5.19
CA ILE A 10 -35.62 0.79 -4.95
C ILE A 10 -36.74 -0.23 -4.76
N ASP A 11 -37.73 0.06 -3.93
CA ASP A 11 -38.94 -0.78 -3.81
C ASP A 11 -39.95 -0.48 -4.92
N ALA A 12 -40.81 -1.45 -5.24
CA ALA A 12 -41.75 -1.36 -6.36
C ALA A 12 -42.78 -0.21 -6.22
N LYS A 13 -43.22 0.09 -4.99
CA LYS A 13 -44.21 1.13 -4.72
C LYS A 13 -43.61 2.51 -4.95
N ARG A 14 -42.39 2.73 -4.43
CA ARG A 14 -41.64 3.99 -4.59
C ARG A 14 -41.19 4.20 -6.03
N ALA A 15 -40.79 3.14 -6.74
CA ALA A 15 -40.47 3.22 -8.17
C ALA A 15 -41.68 3.68 -9.00
N HIS A 16 -42.86 3.12 -8.74
CA HIS A 16 -44.09 3.52 -9.43
C HIS A 16 -44.49 4.98 -9.15
N GLN A 17 -44.41 5.40 -7.89
CA GLN A 17 -44.72 6.78 -7.48
C GLN A 17 -43.78 7.80 -8.14
N ARG A 18 -42.47 7.55 -8.12
CA ARG A 18 -41.47 8.44 -8.75
C ARG A 18 -41.56 8.46 -10.27
N ALA A 19 -41.94 7.34 -10.89
CA ALA A 19 -42.22 7.30 -12.32
C ALA A 19 -43.47 8.13 -12.70
N GLN A 20 -44.55 8.05 -11.90
CA GLN A 20 -45.75 8.89 -12.10
C GLN A 20 -45.45 10.39 -11.92
N ALA A 21 -44.53 10.73 -11.02
CA ALA A 21 -44.06 12.11 -10.82
C ALA A 21 -43.11 12.61 -11.93
N GLY A 22 -42.75 11.77 -12.90
CA GLY A 22 -41.84 12.12 -14.00
C GLY A 22 -40.35 12.17 -13.60
N GLU A 23 -40.00 11.75 -12.38
CA GLU A 23 -38.62 11.70 -11.89
C GLU A 23 -37.85 10.48 -12.41
N LEU A 24 -38.56 9.39 -12.72
CA LEU A 24 -37.97 8.15 -13.24
C LEU A 24 -38.61 7.78 -14.59
N ILE A 25 -37.79 7.30 -15.50
CA ILE A 25 -38.22 6.75 -16.79
C ILE A 25 -38.08 5.23 -16.73
N GLN A 26 -39.18 4.52 -16.95
CA GLN A 26 -39.16 3.06 -17.00
C GLN A 26 -38.51 2.59 -18.31
N LEU A 27 -37.43 1.81 -18.20
CA LEU A 27 -36.74 1.23 -19.35
C LEU A 27 -37.32 -0.12 -19.75
N ILE A 28 -37.51 -0.99 -18.75
CA ILE A 28 -38.20 -2.27 -18.86
C ILE A 28 -38.82 -2.59 -17.49
N ARG A 29 -39.66 -3.63 -17.39
CA ARG A 29 -40.23 -4.05 -16.11
C ARG A 29 -39.11 -4.29 -15.08
N GLY A 30 -39.13 -3.50 -14.00
CA GLY A 30 -38.16 -3.60 -12.90
C GLY A 30 -36.90 -2.73 -13.03
N VAL A 31 -36.67 -2.06 -14.17
CA VAL A 31 -35.47 -1.23 -14.42
C VAL A 31 -35.89 0.19 -14.81
N TYR A 32 -35.38 1.18 -14.07
CA TYR A 32 -35.69 2.60 -14.23
C TYR A 32 -34.41 3.43 -14.34
N ALA A 33 -34.48 4.54 -15.06
CA ALA A 33 -33.42 5.56 -15.12
C ALA A 33 -33.91 6.90 -14.56
N GLU A 34 -33.02 7.70 -13.99
CA GLU A 34 -33.35 9.07 -13.55
C GLU A 34 -33.65 9.99 -14.74
N SER A 35 -34.76 10.71 -14.65
CA SER A 35 -35.17 11.73 -15.62
C SER A 35 -34.22 12.94 -15.56
N GLY A 36 -33.87 13.51 -16.72
CA GLY A 36 -32.99 14.67 -16.82
C GLY A 36 -31.47 14.39 -16.79
N LYS A 37 -31.06 13.11 -16.69
CA LYS A 37 -29.67 12.69 -16.87
C LYS A 37 -29.44 12.07 -18.25
N ASP A 38 -28.19 11.85 -18.62
CA ASP A 38 -27.85 11.12 -19.85
C ASP A 38 -28.22 9.63 -19.68
N ILE A 39 -29.41 9.28 -20.15
CA ILE A 39 -29.99 7.95 -20.03
C ILE A 39 -29.18 6.93 -20.82
N GLU A 40 -28.65 7.30 -21.98
CA GLU A 40 -27.92 6.36 -22.83
C GLU A 40 -26.57 6.00 -22.19
N ALA A 41 -25.85 6.99 -21.67
CA ALA A 41 -24.62 6.75 -20.90
C ALA A 41 -24.90 5.92 -19.63
N ALA A 42 -26.00 6.21 -18.92
CA ALA A 42 -26.39 5.44 -17.73
C ALA A 42 -26.70 3.97 -18.06
N ILE A 43 -27.41 3.70 -19.16
CA ILE A 43 -27.72 2.34 -19.60
C ILE A 43 -26.45 1.57 -19.95
N LEU A 44 -25.55 2.15 -20.74
CA LEU A 44 -24.31 1.48 -21.13
C LEU A 44 -23.38 1.27 -19.94
N GLY A 45 -23.27 2.26 -19.04
CA GLY A 45 -22.46 2.16 -17.82
C GLY A 45 -22.93 1.07 -16.85
N HIS A 46 -24.21 0.71 -16.86
CA HIS A 46 -24.79 -0.32 -15.99
C HIS A 46 -25.20 -1.59 -16.75
N ALA A 47 -24.79 -1.75 -18.00
CA ALA A 47 -25.34 -2.78 -18.88
C ALA A 47 -25.17 -4.21 -18.32
N VAL A 48 -24.03 -4.52 -17.73
CA VAL A 48 -23.77 -5.82 -17.10
C VAL A 48 -24.69 -6.05 -15.90
N ARG A 49 -24.86 -5.04 -15.04
CA ARG A 49 -25.76 -5.13 -13.88
C ARG A 49 -27.21 -5.29 -14.31
N ILE A 50 -27.65 -4.52 -15.31
CA ILE A 50 -28.99 -4.64 -15.89
C ILE A 50 -29.20 -6.05 -16.45
N ALA A 51 -28.23 -6.59 -17.18
CA ALA A 51 -28.31 -7.94 -17.72
C ALA A 51 -28.32 -9.01 -16.62
N HIS A 52 -27.52 -8.84 -15.57
CA HIS A 52 -27.50 -9.74 -14.42
C HIS A 52 -28.85 -9.78 -13.70
N TYR A 53 -29.47 -8.61 -13.50
CA TYR A 53 -30.81 -8.47 -12.92
C TYR A 53 -31.89 -9.15 -13.78
N LEU A 54 -31.86 -8.93 -15.09
CA LEU A 54 -32.85 -9.51 -16.02
C LEU A 54 -32.64 -11.02 -16.25
N TYR A 55 -31.38 -11.48 -16.16
CA TYR A 55 -30.97 -12.84 -16.49
C TYR A 55 -30.06 -13.44 -15.42
N PRO A 56 -30.57 -13.68 -14.20
CA PRO A 56 -29.74 -14.08 -13.04
C PRO A 56 -29.09 -15.47 -13.17
N ARG A 57 -29.47 -16.24 -14.20
CA ARG A 57 -28.89 -17.57 -14.50
C ARG A 57 -28.05 -17.57 -15.78
N ALA A 58 -27.79 -16.40 -16.38
CA ALA A 58 -26.94 -16.26 -17.54
C ALA A 58 -25.54 -15.81 -17.11
N TYR A 59 -24.54 -16.12 -17.95
CA TYR A 59 -23.16 -15.68 -17.77
C TYR A 59 -22.73 -14.81 -18.94
N LEU A 60 -21.77 -13.90 -18.73
CA LEU A 60 -21.20 -13.13 -19.84
C LEU A 60 -20.44 -14.07 -20.78
N SER A 61 -20.65 -13.92 -22.07
CA SER A 61 -19.99 -14.74 -23.09
C SER A 61 -19.41 -13.89 -24.21
N SER A 62 -18.63 -14.52 -25.10
CA SER A 62 -18.04 -13.85 -26.25
C SER A 62 -17.22 -12.59 -25.89
N ALA A 63 -17.25 -11.57 -26.75
CA ALA A 63 -16.58 -10.29 -26.59
C ALA A 63 -16.91 -9.62 -25.24
N SER A 64 -18.15 -9.72 -24.76
CA SER A 64 -18.53 -9.15 -23.46
C SER A 64 -17.89 -9.87 -22.27
N ALA A 65 -17.53 -11.14 -22.40
CA ALA A 65 -16.75 -11.85 -21.38
C ALA A 65 -15.26 -11.48 -21.38
N VAL A 66 -14.78 -10.82 -22.44
CA VAL A 66 -13.42 -10.26 -22.51
C VAL A 66 -13.42 -8.82 -22.03
N LEU A 67 -14.40 -8.02 -22.48
CA LEU A 67 -14.53 -6.61 -22.16
C LEU A 67 -15.11 -6.35 -20.76
N LEU A 68 -15.83 -7.32 -20.20
CA LEU A 68 -16.68 -7.15 -19.00
C LEU A 68 -17.66 -5.98 -19.14
N ALA A 69 -18.06 -5.70 -20.38
CA ALA A 69 -18.87 -4.57 -20.80
C ALA A 69 -19.56 -4.89 -22.15
N PRO A 70 -20.51 -4.06 -22.60
CA PRO A 70 -20.99 -4.09 -23.98
C PRO A 70 -19.85 -3.82 -24.97
N THR A 71 -20.00 -4.29 -26.20
CA THR A 71 -19.15 -3.88 -27.32
C THR A 71 -19.37 -2.39 -27.66
N PRO A 72 -18.43 -1.73 -28.37
CA PRO A 72 -18.54 -0.30 -28.68
C PRO A 72 -19.80 0.12 -29.45
N ASP A 73 -20.42 -0.81 -30.17
CA ASP A 73 -21.69 -0.63 -30.87
C ASP A 73 -22.93 -0.95 -30.00
N GLY A 74 -22.75 -1.12 -28.69
CA GLY A 74 -23.84 -1.25 -27.71
C GLY A 74 -24.38 -2.67 -27.52
N ARG A 75 -23.72 -3.72 -28.02
CA ARG A 75 -24.18 -5.10 -27.83
C ARG A 75 -23.56 -5.76 -26.60
N LEU A 76 -24.39 -6.39 -25.77
CA LEU A 76 -23.92 -7.17 -24.62
C LEU A 76 -24.25 -8.64 -24.85
N PHE A 77 -23.22 -9.49 -24.85
CA PHE A 77 -23.35 -10.92 -25.13
C PHE A 77 -23.39 -11.73 -23.84
N ILE A 78 -24.45 -12.53 -23.69
CA ILE A 78 -24.65 -13.46 -22.59
C ILE A 78 -25.04 -14.84 -23.11
N SER A 79 -24.80 -15.87 -22.32
CA SER A 79 -25.24 -17.23 -22.60
C SER A 79 -26.13 -17.74 -21.46
N GLY A 80 -27.24 -18.40 -21.79
CA GLY A 80 -28.17 -18.96 -20.80
C GLY A 80 -29.11 -19.99 -21.40
N ARG A 81 -30.35 -20.06 -20.93
CA ARG A 81 -31.25 -21.21 -21.23
C ARG A 81 -31.87 -21.24 -22.62
N ARG A 82 -31.89 -20.12 -23.34
CA ARG A 82 -32.56 -20.00 -24.64
C ARG A 82 -31.99 -18.84 -25.42
N ASN A 83 -32.17 -18.87 -26.73
CA ASN A 83 -31.86 -17.75 -27.60
C ASN A 83 -32.93 -16.66 -27.45
N GLN A 84 -32.52 -15.43 -27.14
CA GLN A 84 -33.41 -14.28 -27.08
C GLN A 84 -32.64 -12.97 -27.18
N ARG A 85 -33.34 -11.88 -27.51
CA ARG A 85 -32.78 -10.53 -27.55
C ARG A 85 -33.63 -9.56 -26.76
N THR A 86 -32.99 -8.57 -26.17
CA THR A 86 -33.67 -7.48 -25.49
C THR A 86 -32.95 -6.19 -25.78
N ARG A 87 -33.63 -5.27 -26.46
CA ARG A 87 -33.12 -3.93 -26.76
C ARG A 87 -33.66 -2.95 -25.73
N LEU A 88 -32.75 -2.20 -25.12
CA LEU A 88 -32.97 -1.15 -24.16
C LEU A 88 -32.28 0.11 -24.69
N ARG A 89 -32.98 0.83 -25.58
CA ARG A 89 -32.43 2.01 -26.28
C ARG A 89 -31.12 1.69 -27.01
N THR A 90 -29.99 2.29 -26.61
CA THR A 90 -28.65 2.03 -27.19
C THR A 90 -28.04 0.69 -26.81
N LEU A 91 -28.54 0.01 -25.78
CA LEU A 91 -28.07 -1.31 -25.38
C LEU A 91 -28.90 -2.42 -26.04
N GLU A 92 -28.23 -3.41 -26.63
CA GLU A 92 -28.84 -4.64 -27.12
C GLU A 92 -28.23 -5.85 -26.41
N ILE A 93 -28.99 -6.48 -25.53
CA ILE A 93 -28.58 -7.72 -24.86
C ILE A 93 -28.93 -8.89 -25.77
N VAL A 94 -27.89 -9.60 -26.23
CA VAL A 94 -27.98 -10.77 -27.08
C VAL A 94 -27.68 -11.99 -26.22
N GLN A 95 -28.71 -12.80 -25.98
CA GLN A 95 -28.58 -14.07 -25.25
C GLN A 95 -28.58 -15.23 -26.23
N ASN A 96 -27.52 -16.02 -26.20
CA ASN A 96 -27.49 -17.33 -26.83
C ASN A 96 -27.82 -18.44 -25.83
N GLU A 97 -28.28 -19.56 -26.36
CA GLU A 97 -28.34 -20.81 -25.62
C GLU A 97 -26.92 -21.29 -25.29
N ALA A 98 -26.67 -21.50 -24.00
CA ALA A 98 -25.43 -22.05 -23.48
C ALA A 98 -25.25 -23.48 -23.99
N PRO A 99 -24.00 -23.93 -24.24
CA PRO A 99 -23.76 -25.32 -24.56
C PRO A 99 -24.09 -26.23 -23.37
N ALA A 100 -24.11 -27.55 -23.62
CA ALA A 100 -24.47 -28.55 -22.62
C ALA A 100 -23.54 -28.56 -21.40
N TYR A 101 -22.24 -28.31 -21.60
CA TYR A 101 -21.21 -28.32 -20.56
C TYR A 101 -20.34 -27.04 -20.63
N PRO A 102 -20.92 -25.87 -20.28
CA PRO A 102 -20.20 -24.61 -20.36
C PRO A 102 -19.11 -24.55 -19.30
N SER A 103 -17.90 -24.13 -19.68
CA SER A 103 -16.84 -23.85 -18.70
C SER A 103 -16.85 -22.36 -18.34
N THR A 104 -17.27 -22.03 -17.12
CA THR A 104 -17.33 -20.66 -16.61
C THR A 104 -16.21 -20.35 -15.60
N ALA A 105 -16.01 -19.07 -15.32
CA ALA A 105 -15.19 -18.51 -14.26
C ALA A 105 -15.94 -17.34 -13.62
N THR A 106 -15.55 -16.90 -12.42
CA THR A 106 -16.16 -15.74 -11.78
C THR A 106 -15.36 -14.47 -12.09
N ALA A 107 -16.04 -13.39 -12.44
CA ALA A 107 -15.47 -12.04 -12.60
C ALA A 107 -16.13 -11.04 -11.66
N VAL A 108 -15.41 -9.97 -11.33
CA VAL A 108 -15.94 -8.81 -10.62
C VAL A 108 -16.08 -7.65 -11.60
N VAL A 109 -17.26 -7.03 -11.66
CA VAL A 109 -17.54 -5.87 -12.50
C VAL A 109 -17.98 -4.71 -11.61
N GLY A 110 -17.40 -3.53 -11.82
CA GLY A 110 -17.70 -2.32 -11.04
C GLY A 110 -18.46 -1.28 -11.86
N ASP A 111 -19.42 -0.61 -11.22
CA ASP A 111 -20.12 0.58 -11.71
C ASP A 111 -20.37 1.59 -10.55
N ASP A 112 -21.09 2.69 -10.76
CA ASP A 112 -21.41 3.68 -9.72
C ASP A 112 -22.36 3.17 -8.62
N LEU A 113 -22.84 1.93 -8.72
CA LEU A 113 -23.59 1.24 -7.67
C LEU A 113 -22.72 0.23 -6.89
N GLY A 114 -21.42 0.17 -7.18
CA GLY A 114 -20.44 -0.70 -6.52
C GLY A 114 -20.04 -1.91 -7.36
N GLU A 115 -19.48 -2.91 -6.71
CA GLU A 115 -19.00 -4.13 -7.37
C GLU A 115 -20.09 -5.22 -7.41
N LEU A 116 -20.10 -6.02 -8.48
CA LEU A 116 -20.93 -7.21 -8.60
C LEU A 116 -20.09 -8.40 -9.08
N ARG A 117 -20.34 -9.58 -8.49
CA ARG A 117 -19.73 -10.84 -8.93
C ARG A 117 -20.64 -11.50 -9.94
N ILE A 118 -20.11 -11.87 -11.11
CA ILE A 118 -20.87 -12.50 -12.18
C ILE A 118 -20.08 -13.66 -12.79
N ASP A 119 -20.79 -14.69 -13.22
CA ASP A 119 -20.20 -15.75 -14.02
C ASP A 119 -19.91 -15.26 -15.44
N VAL A 120 -18.75 -15.64 -15.94
CA VAL A 120 -18.28 -15.35 -17.28
C VAL A 120 -17.75 -16.62 -17.91
N SER A 121 -17.66 -16.65 -19.23
CA SER A 121 -16.99 -17.74 -19.93
C SER A 121 -15.52 -17.83 -19.48
N SER A 122 -15.03 -19.02 -19.15
CA SER A 122 -13.61 -19.25 -18.81
C SER A 122 -12.68 -18.92 -19.99
N PRO A 123 -11.36 -18.72 -19.80
CA PRO A 123 -10.42 -18.45 -20.90
C PRO A 123 -10.58 -19.42 -22.10
N ARG A 124 -10.62 -20.73 -21.82
CA ARG A 124 -10.82 -21.78 -22.83
C ARG A 124 -12.18 -21.72 -23.52
N GLN A 125 -13.26 -21.48 -22.76
CA GLN A 125 -14.62 -21.36 -23.31
C GLN A 125 -14.74 -20.14 -24.22
N ARG A 126 -14.23 -18.98 -23.79
CA ARG A 126 -14.24 -17.72 -24.56
C ARG A 126 -13.50 -17.87 -25.88
N PHE A 127 -12.34 -18.51 -25.83
CA PHE A 127 -11.55 -18.74 -27.03
C PHE A 127 -12.29 -19.67 -28.00
N LEU A 128 -12.88 -20.74 -27.51
CA LEU A 128 -13.66 -21.67 -28.33
C LEU A 128 -14.91 -21.00 -28.93
N GLU A 129 -15.59 -20.13 -28.17
CA GLU A 129 -16.73 -19.34 -28.64
C GLU A 129 -16.38 -18.43 -29.83
N ALA A 130 -15.13 -17.95 -29.91
CA ALA A 130 -14.65 -17.09 -30.99
C ALA A 130 -14.60 -17.79 -32.36
N PHE A 131 -14.76 -19.11 -32.41
CA PHE A 131 -14.78 -19.93 -33.63
C PHE A 131 -16.16 -20.50 -33.96
N ARG A 132 -17.19 -20.18 -33.16
CA ARG A 132 -18.56 -20.67 -33.37
C ARG A 132 -19.06 -20.36 -34.77
N LEU A 133 -19.49 -21.40 -35.49
CA LEU A 133 -19.95 -21.26 -36.86
C LEU A 133 -21.26 -20.48 -36.92
N ARG A 134 -21.33 -19.49 -37.84
CA ARG A 134 -22.53 -18.66 -38.08
C ARG A 134 -23.09 -18.02 -36.82
N SER A 135 -22.21 -17.60 -35.89
CA SER A 135 -22.60 -17.01 -34.62
C SER A 135 -22.25 -15.53 -34.56
N GLU A 136 -23.22 -14.68 -34.18
CA GLU A 136 -22.95 -13.27 -33.89
C GLU A 136 -21.98 -13.09 -32.72
N HIS A 137 -21.94 -14.07 -31.79
CA HIS A 137 -20.95 -14.08 -30.73
C HIS A 137 -19.54 -14.16 -31.35
N ALA A 138 -19.27 -15.15 -32.21
CA ALA A 138 -17.97 -15.27 -32.86
C ALA A 138 -17.62 -14.06 -33.73
N SER A 139 -18.60 -13.46 -34.42
CA SER A 139 -18.38 -12.25 -35.23
C SER A 139 -18.05 -11.00 -34.42
N ALA A 140 -18.48 -10.93 -33.15
CA ALA A 140 -18.14 -9.84 -32.25
C ALA A 140 -16.69 -9.93 -31.73
N VAL A 141 -16.05 -11.10 -31.85
CA VAL A 141 -14.65 -11.29 -31.48
C VAL A 141 -13.75 -10.91 -32.64
N THR A 142 -12.98 -9.83 -32.47
CA THR A 142 -12.05 -9.35 -33.49
C THR A 142 -10.85 -10.29 -33.65
N GLY A 143 -10.12 -10.16 -34.77
CA GLY A 143 -8.87 -10.90 -34.96
C GLY A 143 -7.85 -10.64 -33.86
N GLU A 144 -7.77 -9.40 -33.38
CA GLU A 144 -6.91 -9.00 -32.27
C GLU A 144 -7.32 -9.69 -30.95
N MET A 145 -8.61 -9.70 -30.62
CA MET A 145 -9.12 -10.38 -29.44
C MET A 145 -8.83 -11.88 -29.49
N ARG A 146 -8.94 -12.52 -30.67
CA ARG A 146 -8.54 -13.92 -30.86
C ARG A 146 -7.06 -14.15 -30.57
N THR A 147 -6.18 -13.27 -31.06
CA THR A 147 -4.74 -13.35 -30.78
C THR A 147 -4.42 -13.16 -29.29
N GLN A 148 -5.08 -12.22 -28.62
CA GLN A 148 -4.92 -12.00 -27.17
C GLN A 148 -5.38 -13.20 -26.34
N MET A 149 -6.54 -13.78 -26.66
CA MET A 149 -7.04 -14.99 -26.01
C MET A 149 -6.10 -16.19 -26.23
N ALA A 150 -5.57 -16.35 -27.44
CA ALA A 150 -4.58 -17.38 -27.74
C ALA A 150 -3.30 -17.21 -26.90
N ALA A 151 -2.75 -15.99 -26.83
CA ALA A 151 -1.58 -15.70 -26.02
C ALA A 151 -1.81 -16.00 -24.53
N ARG A 152 -2.98 -15.64 -23.98
CA ARG A 152 -3.35 -15.95 -22.59
C ARG A 152 -3.43 -17.45 -22.33
N LEU A 153 -4.00 -18.22 -23.26
CA LEU A 153 -4.06 -19.68 -23.13
C LEU A 153 -2.66 -20.31 -23.20
N VAL A 154 -1.80 -19.86 -24.11
CA VAL A 154 -0.41 -20.35 -24.18
C VAL A 154 0.35 -20.05 -22.90
N GLU A 155 0.13 -18.89 -22.30
CA GLU A 155 0.69 -18.52 -21.00
C GLU A 155 0.19 -19.44 -19.88
N GLU A 156 -1.12 -19.72 -19.82
CA GLU A 156 -1.75 -20.57 -18.80
C GLU A 156 -1.26 -22.02 -18.87
N TYR A 157 -1.16 -22.59 -20.08
CA TYR A 157 -0.81 -24.00 -20.30
C TYR A 157 0.67 -24.22 -20.69
N GLY A 158 1.47 -23.14 -20.73
CA GLY A 158 2.91 -23.15 -20.99
C GLY A 158 3.33 -23.36 -22.45
N THR A 159 2.53 -24.07 -23.27
CA THR A 159 2.82 -24.28 -24.70
C THR A 159 1.56 -24.17 -25.55
N PRO A 160 1.67 -23.80 -26.85
CA PRO A 160 0.55 -23.83 -27.77
C PRO A 160 -0.12 -25.19 -27.91
N GLN A 161 0.64 -26.28 -27.84
CA GLN A 161 0.08 -27.62 -27.88
C GLN A 161 -0.77 -27.91 -26.64
N ALA A 162 -0.25 -27.65 -25.44
CA ALA A 162 -0.99 -27.87 -24.21
C ALA A 162 -2.25 -26.99 -24.11
N ALA A 163 -2.18 -25.76 -24.61
CA ALA A 163 -3.34 -24.88 -24.74
C ALA A 163 -4.38 -25.45 -25.71
N ALA A 164 -3.94 -25.96 -26.87
CA ALA A 164 -4.81 -26.58 -27.86
C ALA A 164 -5.48 -27.83 -27.28
N ASP A 165 -4.75 -28.70 -26.60
CA ASP A 165 -5.28 -29.91 -25.96
C ASP A 165 -6.36 -29.58 -24.92
N ALA A 166 -6.15 -28.52 -24.12
CA ALA A 166 -7.11 -28.06 -23.11
C ALA A 166 -8.40 -27.50 -23.73
N VAL A 167 -8.28 -26.73 -24.82
CA VAL A 167 -9.44 -26.24 -25.59
C VAL A 167 -10.15 -27.39 -26.29
N TRP A 168 -9.41 -28.36 -26.81
CA TRP A 168 -9.94 -29.53 -27.50
C TRP A 168 -10.75 -30.44 -26.58
N ALA A 169 -10.29 -30.65 -25.35
CA ALA A 169 -11.04 -31.39 -24.33
C ALA A 169 -12.43 -30.78 -24.11
N LEU A 170 -12.49 -29.44 -23.95
CA LEU A 170 -13.75 -28.72 -23.78
C LEU A 170 -14.63 -28.76 -25.05
N ALA A 171 -14.01 -28.72 -26.24
CA ALA A 171 -14.73 -28.83 -27.50
C ALA A 171 -15.40 -30.20 -27.66
N ARG A 172 -14.75 -31.29 -27.22
CA ARG A 172 -15.34 -32.64 -27.22
C ARG A 172 -16.52 -32.75 -26.27
N GLU A 173 -16.39 -32.23 -25.06
CA GLU A 173 -17.47 -32.23 -24.06
C GLU A 173 -18.73 -31.53 -24.59
N ASN A 174 -18.55 -30.45 -25.37
CA ASN A 174 -19.65 -29.69 -25.93
C ASN A 174 -20.06 -30.10 -27.36
N GLU A 175 -19.47 -31.16 -27.92
CA GLU A 175 -19.68 -31.61 -29.31
C GLU A 175 -19.36 -30.55 -30.39
N TRP A 176 -18.45 -29.62 -30.09
CA TRP A 176 -18.03 -28.50 -30.94
C TRP A 176 -16.76 -28.83 -31.73
N TYR A 177 -16.78 -29.94 -32.47
CA TYR A 177 -15.58 -30.49 -33.12
C TYR A 177 -14.95 -29.56 -34.18
N ARG A 178 -15.78 -28.84 -34.95
CA ARG A 178 -15.29 -27.94 -36.03
C ARG A 178 -14.69 -26.65 -35.47
N GLU A 179 -15.29 -26.13 -34.39
CA GLU A 179 -14.77 -25.00 -33.63
C GLU A 179 -13.44 -25.38 -32.97
N GLY A 180 -13.37 -26.57 -32.38
CA GLY A 180 -12.13 -27.14 -31.86
C GLY A 180 -11.03 -27.17 -32.92
N GLU A 181 -11.32 -27.70 -34.12
CA GLU A 181 -10.33 -27.79 -35.24
C GLU A 181 -9.81 -26.43 -35.66
N SER A 182 -10.70 -25.44 -35.70
CA SER A 182 -10.34 -24.07 -36.05
C SER A 182 -9.51 -23.40 -34.96
N ALA A 183 -9.85 -23.63 -33.69
CA ALA A 183 -9.15 -23.10 -32.52
C ALA A 183 -7.74 -23.70 -32.37
N GLU A 184 -7.62 -25.02 -32.54
CA GLU A 184 -6.34 -25.75 -32.56
C GLU A 184 -5.45 -25.23 -33.70
N ARG A 185 -5.98 -25.16 -34.93
CA ARG A 185 -5.23 -24.63 -36.07
C ARG A 185 -4.74 -23.20 -35.81
N PHE A 186 -5.55 -22.37 -35.18
CA PHE A 186 -5.17 -21.00 -34.82
C PHE A 186 -4.04 -20.95 -33.78
N LEU A 187 -4.10 -21.78 -32.73
CA LEU A 187 -3.06 -21.88 -31.70
C LEU A 187 -1.74 -22.42 -32.27
N LEU A 188 -1.80 -23.42 -33.15
CA LEU A 188 -0.62 -24.09 -33.70
C LEU A 188 0.01 -23.35 -34.88
N ALA A 189 -0.74 -22.49 -35.59
CA ALA A 189 -0.24 -21.70 -36.71
C ALA A 189 0.84 -20.67 -36.32
N ARG A 190 1.16 -20.54 -35.02
CA ARG A 190 2.12 -19.57 -34.48
C ARG A 190 1.92 -18.19 -35.13
N PRO A 191 0.74 -17.56 -35.01
CA PRO A 191 0.62 -16.18 -35.44
C PRO A 191 1.75 -15.42 -34.76
N ASP A 192 2.59 -14.72 -35.55
CA ASP A 192 3.56 -13.80 -34.99
C ASP A 192 2.82 -13.05 -33.91
N ALA A 193 3.38 -13.03 -32.70
CA ALA A 193 2.90 -12.16 -31.65
C ALA A 193 3.14 -10.75 -32.17
N ALA A 194 2.25 -10.27 -33.05
CA ALA A 194 2.14 -8.89 -33.44
C ALA A 194 2.15 -8.18 -32.11
N LYS A 195 3.19 -7.36 -31.88
CA LYS A 195 3.36 -6.59 -30.66
C LYS A 195 1.99 -6.02 -30.36
N ALA A 196 1.34 -6.58 -29.34
CA ALA A 196 0.02 -6.15 -28.94
C ALA A 196 0.10 -4.63 -28.84
N PRO A 197 -0.95 -3.87 -29.21
CA PRO A 197 -1.06 -2.55 -28.65
C PRO A 197 -1.02 -2.76 -27.14
N VAL A 198 0.13 -2.46 -26.54
CA VAL A 198 0.35 -2.58 -25.11
C VAL A 198 -0.73 -1.69 -24.53
N ASN A 199 -1.60 -2.26 -23.69
CA ASN A 199 -2.50 -1.45 -22.90
C ASN A 199 -1.64 -0.31 -22.32
N LYS A 200 -1.94 0.95 -22.63
CA LYS A 200 -1.09 2.05 -22.17
C LYS A 200 -1.02 2.12 -20.64
N ALA A 201 -1.97 1.45 -19.96
CA ALA A 201 -1.96 1.27 -18.52
C ALA A 201 -1.12 0.08 -18.03
N ALA A 202 -0.60 -0.75 -18.93
CA ALA A 202 0.32 -1.83 -18.60
C ALA A 202 1.70 -1.27 -18.22
N LEU A 203 2.30 -1.90 -17.22
CA LEU A 203 3.49 -1.46 -16.54
C LEU A 203 4.48 -2.63 -16.51
N ASP A 204 5.76 -2.35 -16.76
CA ASP A 204 6.84 -3.32 -16.65
C ASP A 204 8.04 -2.59 -16.06
N LEU A 205 8.33 -2.87 -14.80
CA LEU A 205 9.33 -2.17 -14.01
C LEU A 205 10.40 -3.14 -13.54
N VAL A 206 11.65 -2.68 -13.61
CA VAL A 206 12.78 -3.31 -12.93
C VAL A 206 12.80 -2.81 -11.49
N VAL A 207 12.69 -3.74 -10.54
CA VAL A 207 12.92 -3.46 -9.12
C VAL A 207 14.35 -3.85 -8.80
N ALA A 208 15.12 -2.95 -8.20
CA ALA A 208 16.49 -3.18 -7.79
C ALA A 208 16.70 -2.81 -6.31
N TRP A 209 17.72 -3.41 -5.70
CA TRP A 209 18.08 -3.22 -4.29
C TRP A 209 19.58 -3.01 -4.18
N HIS A 210 19.99 -1.84 -3.66
CA HIS A 210 21.38 -1.36 -3.70
C HIS A 210 21.96 -1.39 -5.13
N GLY A 211 21.18 -0.95 -6.12
CA GLY A 211 21.57 -0.90 -7.53
C GLY A 211 21.50 -2.24 -8.27
N GLU A 212 21.32 -3.37 -7.58
CA GLU A 212 21.23 -4.68 -8.23
C GLU A 212 19.78 -5.09 -8.54
N PRO A 213 19.43 -5.44 -9.79
CA PRO A 213 18.10 -5.90 -10.14
C PRO A 213 17.66 -7.14 -9.35
N LEU A 214 16.53 -7.02 -8.64
CA LEU A 214 15.87 -8.11 -7.93
C LEU A 214 14.94 -8.92 -8.83
N GLY A 215 14.31 -8.27 -9.80
CA GLY A 215 13.28 -8.87 -10.65
C GLY A 215 12.50 -7.84 -11.43
N ARG A 216 11.44 -8.30 -12.10
CA ARG A 216 10.49 -7.45 -12.82
C ARG A 216 9.14 -7.48 -12.14
N LEU A 217 8.58 -6.29 -11.92
CA LEU A 217 7.22 -6.08 -11.45
C LEU A 217 6.38 -5.64 -12.65
N THR A 218 5.40 -6.45 -13.02
CA THR A 218 4.54 -6.17 -14.18
C THR A 218 3.09 -5.99 -13.74
N HIS A 219 2.36 -5.13 -14.43
CA HIS A 219 0.91 -5.02 -14.35
C HIS A 219 0.33 -4.98 -15.75
N ASP A 220 -0.59 -5.87 -16.11
CA ASP A 220 -1.13 -5.97 -17.48
C ASP A 220 -2.33 -5.05 -17.75
N GLY A 221 -2.82 -4.38 -16.70
CA GLY A 221 -4.03 -3.58 -16.71
C GLY A 221 -5.12 -4.16 -15.80
N PHE A 222 -4.94 -5.38 -15.32
CA PHE A 222 -5.85 -6.08 -14.41
C PHE A 222 -5.15 -6.56 -13.14
N GLU A 223 -3.98 -7.20 -13.24
CA GLU A 223 -3.31 -7.82 -12.10
C GLU A 223 -1.81 -7.52 -12.05
N TRP A 224 -1.27 -7.51 -10.82
CA TRP A 224 0.17 -7.44 -10.56
C TRP A 224 0.82 -8.82 -10.65
N ARG A 225 2.05 -8.87 -11.16
CA ARG A 225 2.87 -10.08 -11.16
C ARG A 225 4.32 -9.76 -10.83
N TRP A 226 4.90 -10.56 -9.95
CA TRP A 226 6.31 -10.48 -9.61
C TRP A 226 7.11 -11.60 -10.26
N LYS A 227 8.09 -11.24 -11.10
CA LYS A 227 9.03 -12.18 -11.70
C LYS A 227 10.44 -11.97 -11.14
N PRO A 228 10.89 -12.79 -10.18
CA PRO A 228 12.23 -12.64 -9.62
C PRO A 228 13.31 -12.87 -10.69
N ALA A 229 14.40 -12.12 -10.59
CA ALA A 229 15.57 -12.34 -11.42
C ALA A 229 16.24 -13.66 -11.03
N LYS A 230 16.82 -14.37 -12.01
CA LYS A 230 17.66 -15.56 -11.74
C LYS A 230 19.00 -15.10 -11.15
N ARG A 231 19.03 -14.84 -9.85
CA ARG A 231 20.21 -14.43 -9.10
C ARG A 231 20.36 -15.24 -7.81
N GLY A 232 21.58 -15.32 -7.30
CA GLY A 232 21.81 -15.70 -5.90
C GLY A 232 21.53 -14.52 -4.97
N GLY A 233 21.16 -14.80 -3.73
CA GLY A 233 20.94 -13.77 -2.71
C GLY A 233 19.62 -13.94 -1.96
N PRO A 234 19.41 -13.15 -0.88
CA PRO A 234 18.19 -13.21 -0.11
C PRO A 234 16.97 -12.77 -0.93
N THR A 235 15.84 -13.41 -0.66
CA THR A 235 14.53 -13.04 -1.20
C THR A 235 13.94 -11.91 -0.37
N LEU A 236 13.93 -10.70 -0.93
CA LEU A 236 13.33 -9.52 -0.30
C LEU A 236 11.85 -9.37 -0.68
N VAL A 237 11.56 -9.30 -1.98
CA VAL A 237 10.19 -9.20 -2.50
C VAL A 237 9.57 -10.58 -2.57
N ARG A 238 8.39 -10.73 -1.97
CA ARG A 238 7.62 -11.97 -1.91
C ARG A 238 6.22 -11.73 -2.49
N GLU A 239 5.82 -12.58 -3.42
CA GLU A 239 4.43 -12.63 -3.89
C GLU A 239 3.65 -13.56 -2.94
N THR A 240 2.99 -12.96 -1.96
CA THR A 240 2.18 -13.63 -0.93
C THR A 240 0.78 -13.94 -1.44
N THR A 241 0.19 -13.01 -2.19
CA THR A 241 -1.13 -13.11 -2.79
C THR A 241 -1.03 -12.90 -4.31
N PRO A 242 -1.22 -13.94 -5.14
CA PRO A 242 -1.18 -13.80 -6.60
C PRO A 242 -2.13 -12.71 -7.13
N GLY A 243 -1.67 -11.93 -8.09
CA GLY A 243 -2.43 -10.86 -8.71
C GLY A 243 -2.44 -9.53 -7.94
N LYS A 244 -1.95 -9.50 -6.69
CA LYS A 244 -1.80 -8.27 -5.90
C LYS A 244 -0.37 -7.73 -5.94
N LEU A 245 -0.24 -6.42 -5.71
CA LEU A 245 1.06 -5.81 -5.52
C LEU A 245 1.75 -6.48 -4.33
N PRO A 246 3.01 -6.94 -4.45
CA PRO A 246 3.73 -7.51 -3.31
C PRO A 246 3.74 -6.54 -2.13
N ALA A 247 3.36 -7.00 -0.94
CA ALA A 247 3.18 -6.13 0.23
C ALA A 247 4.43 -5.31 0.60
N PHE A 248 5.63 -5.87 0.37
CA PHE A 248 6.87 -5.14 0.54
C PHE A 248 6.96 -3.91 -0.38
N ILE A 249 6.54 -4.03 -1.65
CA ILE A 249 6.53 -2.92 -2.59
C ILE A 249 5.42 -1.92 -2.23
N GLU A 250 4.23 -2.41 -1.89
CA GLU A 250 3.11 -1.57 -1.44
C GLU A 250 3.51 -0.71 -0.23
N SER A 251 4.23 -1.27 0.74
CA SER A 251 4.66 -0.56 1.95
C SER A 251 5.60 0.63 1.70
N LEU A 252 6.28 0.66 0.54
CA LEU A 252 7.19 1.74 0.14
C LEU A 252 6.45 2.93 -0.46
N LEU A 253 5.19 2.75 -0.87
CA LEU A 253 4.44 3.77 -1.59
C LEU A 253 4.04 4.94 -0.68
N PRO A 254 3.97 6.17 -1.24
CA PRO A 254 3.41 7.31 -0.54
C PRO A 254 2.00 7.09 0.00
N GLU A 255 1.67 7.75 1.10
CA GLU A 255 0.33 7.76 1.69
C GLU A 255 -0.09 9.18 2.06
N GLY A 256 -1.38 9.35 2.39
CA GLY A 256 -1.92 10.59 2.94
C GLY A 256 -1.65 11.81 2.07
N TRP A 257 -1.02 12.84 2.64
CA TRP A 257 -0.77 14.11 1.97
C TRP A 257 0.04 13.96 0.68
N LEU A 258 1.10 13.14 0.70
CA LEU A 258 2.00 13.03 -0.45
C LEU A 258 1.30 12.40 -1.66
N ALA A 259 0.53 11.33 -1.45
CA ALA A 259 -0.26 10.69 -2.50
C ALA A 259 -1.31 11.65 -3.10
N GLN A 260 -1.97 12.44 -2.25
CA GLN A 260 -2.96 13.45 -2.68
C GLN A 260 -2.33 14.54 -3.54
N VAL A 261 -1.20 15.09 -3.10
CA VAL A 261 -0.48 16.17 -3.77
C VAL A 261 0.14 15.71 -5.09
N LEU A 262 0.62 14.47 -5.14
CA LEU A 262 1.10 13.89 -6.37
C LEU A 262 -0.03 13.49 -7.32
N HIS A 263 -1.30 13.64 -6.93
CA HIS A 263 -2.46 13.21 -7.71
C HIS A 263 -2.32 11.75 -8.19
N GLU A 264 -1.78 10.88 -7.34
CA GLU A 264 -1.62 9.46 -7.63
C GLU A 264 -2.96 8.78 -7.39
N ARG A 265 -3.58 8.29 -8.47
CA ARG A 265 -4.91 7.66 -8.42
C ARG A 265 -4.87 6.21 -7.96
N ASP A 266 -3.76 5.54 -8.25
CA ASP A 266 -3.52 4.14 -7.92
C ASP A 266 -2.00 3.85 -7.80
N ASP A 267 -1.67 2.66 -7.32
CA ASP A 267 -0.29 2.21 -7.10
C ASP A 267 0.56 2.24 -8.37
N ARG A 268 -0.04 2.09 -9.57
CA ARG A 268 0.70 2.11 -10.83
C ARG A 268 1.20 3.51 -11.13
N GLU A 269 0.37 4.51 -10.89
CA GLU A 269 0.76 5.92 -11.09
C GLU A 269 1.87 6.32 -10.11
N ALA A 270 1.76 5.89 -8.85
CA ALA A 270 2.81 6.10 -7.85
C ALA A 270 4.15 5.46 -8.26
N LEU A 271 4.11 4.21 -8.75
CA LEU A 271 5.29 3.48 -9.22
C LEU A 271 5.87 4.01 -10.54
N ARG A 272 5.08 4.68 -11.38
CA ARG A 272 5.60 5.38 -12.58
C ARG A 272 6.30 6.69 -12.23
N ARG A 273 5.84 7.39 -11.19
CA ARG A 273 6.33 8.73 -10.83
C ARG A 273 7.51 8.70 -9.87
N GLY A 274 7.69 7.65 -9.09
CA GLY A 274 8.82 7.50 -8.16
C GLY A 274 9.87 6.53 -8.68
N ARG A 275 11.15 6.88 -8.53
CA ARG A 275 12.27 5.98 -8.89
C ARG A 275 13.04 5.45 -7.70
N ARG A 276 13.04 6.17 -6.59
CA ARG A 276 13.85 5.90 -5.38
C ARG A 276 12.94 5.79 -4.17
N TYR A 277 13.19 4.81 -3.32
CA TYR A 277 12.39 4.48 -2.14
C TYR A 277 13.31 4.16 -0.96
N MET A 278 12.71 3.99 0.22
CA MET A 278 13.43 3.52 1.41
C MET A 278 14.20 2.21 1.14
N SER A 279 15.21 1.95 1.95
CA SER A 279 16.05 0.74 1.92
C SER A 279 16.87 0.54 0.65
N ASN A 280 17.25 1.64 -0.02
CA ASN A 280 17.96 1.62 -1.32
C ASN A 280 17.19 0.80 -2.37
N ILE A 281 15.86 0.86 -2.34
CA ILE A 281 15.01 0.26 -3.37
C ILE A 281 14.83 1.28 -4.48
N THR A 282 15.09 0.84 -5.71
CA THR A 282 14.84 1.62 -6.91
C THR A 282 13.92 0.86 -7.84
N ILE A 283 12.95 1.57 -8.43
CA ILE A 283 11.96 1.00 -9.34
C ILE A 283 11.95 1.86 -10.59
N VAL A 284 12.32 1.28 -11.73
CA VAL A 284 12.54 2.02 -12.99
C VAL A 284 12.01 1.23 -14.18
N GLU A 285 11.75 1.89 -15.31
CA GLU A 285 11.27 1.20 -16.52
C GLU A 285 12.42 0.46 -17.24
N ALA A 286 13.61 1.07 -17.27
CA ALA A 286 14.78 0.54 -17.94
C ALA A 286 16.01 0.44 -17.03
N ARG A 287 16.87 -0.54 -17.31
CA ARG A 287 18.00 -0.90 -16.43
C ARG A 287 19.09 0.17 -16.41
N ASP A 288 19.30 0.86 -17.52
CA ASP A 288 20.25 1.98 -17.66
C ASP A 288 19.89 3.17 -16.76
N GLU A 289 18.62 3.34 -16.41
CA GLU A 289 18.17 4.36 -15.45
C GLU A 289 18.68 4.11 -14.03
N LEU A 290 19.03 2.85 -13.68
CA LEU A 290 19.58 2.52 -12.36
C LEU A 290 20.94 3.16 -12.13
N ASP A 291 21.81 3.15 -13.15
CA ASP A 291 23.19 3.62 -13.05
C ASP A 291 23.28 5.15 -12.90
N ALA A 292 22.22 5.87 -13.27
CA ALA A 292 22.12 7.32 -13.15
C ALA A 292 21.64 7.79 -11.77
N LEU A 293 21.11 6.89 -10.93
CA LEU A 293 20.57 7.24 -9.61
C LEU A 293 21.66 7.18 -8.53
N PRO A 294 21.73 8.16 -7.61
CA PRO A 294 22.68 8.12 -6.53
C PRO A 294 22.36 6.98 -5.55
N ALA A 295 23.38 6.29 -5.07
CA ALA A 295 23.24 5.32 -3.98
C ALA A 295 23.07 6.04 -2.64
N ASP A 296 22.13 5.58 -1.82
CA ASP A 296 21.94 6.14 -0.48
C ASP A 296 22.95 5.49 0.48
N VAL A 297 23.97 6.26 0.81
CA VAL A 297 25.01 5.90 1.78
C VAL A 297 25.17 7.07 2.73
N LEU A 298 25.14 6.78 4.03
CA LEU A 298 25.41 7.78 5.04
C LEU A 298 26.91 8.10 5.01
N THR A 299 27.26 9.26 4.49
CA THR A 299 28.67 9.74 4.46
C THR A 299 28.94 10.77 5.53
N THR A 300 27.92 11.54 5.94
CA THR A 300 28.00 12.57 6.96
C THR A 300 27.01 12.24 8.08
N PRO A 301 27.49 11.80 9.26
CA PRO A 301 26.63 11.55 10.41
C PRO A 301 26.00 12.84 10.96
N LEU A 302 24.73 12.79 11.36
CA LEU A 302 24.01 13.95 11.89
C LEU A 302 24.65 14.49 13.18
N VAL A 303 25.20 13.60 14.01
CA VAL A 303 25.86 13.96 15.28
C VAL A 303 27.03 14.92 15.09
N ALA A 304 27.68 14.95 13.92
CA ALA A 304 28.75 15.89 13.61
C ALA A 304 28.25 17.36 13.53
N PHE A 305 26.95 17.55 13.29
CA PHE A 305 26.29 18.85 13.17
C PHE A 305 25.13 18.97 14.15
N THR A 306 25.28 18.38 15.34
CA THR A 306 24.28 18.44 16.40
C THR A 306 24.93 18.89 17.71
N ASP A 307 24.34 19.91 18.34
CA ASP A 307 24.71 20.37 19.68
C ASP A 307 23.47 20.45 20.56
N MET A 308 23.44 19.69 21.66
CA MET A 308 22.34 19.67 22.63
C MET A 308 20.94 19.54 21.99
N GLY A 309 20.81 18.67 20.97
CA GLY A 309 19.56 18.42 20.24
C GLY A 309 19.20 19.46 19.18
N ARG A 310 20.05 20.48 18.95
CA ARG A 310 19.92 21.47 17.88
C ARG A 310 20.82 21.07 16.70
N PHE A 311 20.30 21.15 15.49
CA PHE A 311 21.11 21.09 14.28
C PHE A 311 21.92 22.39 14.11
N THR A 312 23.24 22.26 13.94
CA THR A 312 24.20 23.38 13.85
C THR A 312 24.72 23.62 12.44
N GLY A 313 24.34 22.77 11.48
CA GLY A 313 24.67 22.96 10.06
C GLY A 313 23.81 24.02 9.37
N VAL A 314 23.89 24.08 8.05
CA VAL A 314 23.16 25.03 7.21
C VAL A 314 21.94 24.36 6.59
N TYR A 315 20.75 24.89 6.86
CA TYR A 315 19.52 24.43 6.21
C TYR A 315 19.33 25.06 4.82
N ALA A 316 19.40 24.23 3.78
CA ALA A 316 19.19 24.58 2.38
C ALA A 316 18.03 23.76 1.76
N GLY A 317 17.00 23.48 2.55
CA GLY A 317 15.79 22.77 2.13
C GLY A 317 14.65 23.67 1.66
N PRO A 318 13.44 23.09 1.45
CA PRO A 318 12.25 23.85 1.10
C PRO A 318 11.95 24.95 2.13
N ARG A 319 11.48 26.09 1.64
CA ARG A 319 11.17 27.29 2.42
C ARG A 319 9.74 27.74 2.16
N ARG A 320 9.25 28.70 2.95
CA ARG A 320 8.03 29.43 2.59
C ARG A 320 8.39 30.44 1.50
N GLY A 321 7.65 30.50 0.40
CA GLY A 321 7.97 31.43 -0.69
C GLY A 321 7.72 32.90 -0.33
N GLU A 322 8.28 33.82 -1.11
CA GLU A 322 8.13 35.27 -0.92
C GLU A 322 6.79 35.82 -1.46
N ILE A 323 6.15 35.11 -2.40
CA ILE A 323 4.90 35.52 -3.07
C ILE A 323 3.95 34.34 -3.09
N GLU A 324 2.97 34.31 -2.18
CA GLU A 324 1.83 33.38 -2.10
C GLU A 324 2.12 31.87 -2.02
N GLU A 325 3.34 31.39 -2.31
CA GLU A 325 3.71 29.98 -2.29
C GLU A 325 3.88 29.46 -0.85
N THR A 326 3.04 28.49 -0.51
CA THR A 326 3.09 27.75 0.75
C THR A 326 4.28 26.77 0.77
N PHE A 327 4.70 26.37 1.97
CA PHE A 327 5.75 25.36 2.12
C PHE A 327 5.34 24.02 1.45
N GLU A 328 4.06 23.69 1.54
CA GLU A 328 3.42 22.52 0.95
C GLU A 328 3.53 22.51 -0.58
N GLU A 329 3.31 23.64 -1.25
CA GLU A 329 3.44 23.76 -2.71
C GLU A 329 4.90 23.62 -3.17
N ASN A 330 5.84 24.20 -2.42
CA ASN A 330 7.27 24.03 -2.69
C ASN A 330 7.69 22.57 -2.55
N LEU A 331 7.18 21.89 -1.53
CA LEU A 331 7.41 20.47 -1.33
C LEU A 331 6.75 19.61 -2.43
N ALA A 332 5.54 19.95 -2.85
CA ALA A 332 4.85 19.31 -3.98
C ALA A 332 5.67 19.37 -5.27
N ARG A 333 6.22 20.55 -5.58
CA ARG A 333 7.08 20.77 -6.76
C ARG A 333 8.35 19.94 -6.70
N MET A 334 8.95 19.80 -5.52
CA MET A 334 10.10 18.93 -5.30
C MET A 334 9.76 17.47 -5.59
N PHE A 335 8.62 16.98 -5.09
CA PHE A 335 8.16 15.62 -5.36
C PHE A 335 7.64 15.40 -6.78
N ALA A 336 7.43 16.43 -7.59
CA ALA A 336 7.13 16.25 -9.02
C ALA A 336 8.31 15.66 -9.81
N ARG A 337 9.54 15.81 -9.32
CA ARG A 337 10.73 15.16 -9.89
C ARG A 337 10.76 13.67 -9.51
N ALA A 338 11.03 12.81 -10.49
CA ALA A 338 11.00 11.36 -10.29
C ALA A 338 12.20 10.82 -9.50
N GLU A 339 13.29 11.58 -9.50
CA GLU A 339 14.54 11.32 -8.77
C GLU A 339 14.40 11.63 -7.28
N THR A 340 13.38 12.40 -6.88
CA THR A 340 13.09 12.69 -5.48
C THR A 340 12.60 11.40 -4.79
N PRO A 341 13.28 10.93 -3.74
CA PRO A 341 12.89 9.71 -3.03
C PRO A 341 11.46 9.75 -2.50
N ARG A 342 10.72 8.65 -2.64
CA ARG A 342 9.37 8.48 -2.12
C ARG A 342 9.41 7.90 -0.71
N LEU A 343 8.45 8.36 0.11
CA LEU A 343 8.33 7.99 1.51
C LEU A 343 6.88 7.71 1.86
N SER A 344 6.63 6.61 2.57
CA SER A 344 5.33 6.27 3.14
C SER A 344 5.01 7.12 4.38
N GLY A 345 3.73 7.19 4.74
CA GLY A 345 3.20 7.85 5.94
C GLY A 345 2.36 9.09 5.64
N VAL A 346 1.46 9.42 6.57
CA VAL A 346 0.45 10.49 6.38
C VAL A 346 1.04 11.89 6.62
N GLN A 347 2.03 12.01 7.50
CA GLN A 347 2.69 13.27 7.81
C GLN A 347 3.55 13.76 6.64
N ILE A 348 3.52 15.08 6.43
CA ILE A 348 4.42 15.78 5.52
C ILE A 348 5.87 15.49 5.93
N LYS A 349 6.70 15.08 4.97
CA LYS A 349 8.13 14.80 5.17
C LYS A 349 8.91 15.05 3.89
N ALA A 350 10.19 15.38 4.02
CA ALA A 350 11.07 15.63 2.88
C ALA A 350 12.33 14.76 2.97
N PRO A 351 12.73 14.09 1.86
CA PRO A 351 14.01 13.39 1.80
C PRO A 351 15.17 14.38 1.65
N MET A 352 16.16 14.28 2.55
CA MET A 352 17.29 15.21 2.64
C MET A 352 18.64 14.49 2.54
N SER A 353 19.63 15.24 2.08
CA SER A 353 21.04 14.89 1.99
C SER A 353 21.84 15.84 2.87
N LEU A 354 22.66 15.30 3.79
CA LEU A 354 23.61 16.07 4.57
C LEU A 354 25.01 15.96 3.96
N THR A 355 25.54 17.07 3.47
CA THR A 355 26.86 17.14 2.85
C THR A 355 27.96 17.27 3.90
N SER A 356 29.21 16.98 3.50
CA SER A 356 30.37 16.98 4.40
C SER A 356 30.69 18.35 5.01
N ASP A 357 30.26 19.45 4.37
CA ASP A 357 30.36 20.82 4.88
C ASP A 357 29.21 21.20 5.82
N GLY A 358 28.26 20.29 6.08
CA GLY A 358 27.15 20.50 7.00
C GLY A 358 25.91 21.11 6.39
N THR A 359 25.79 21.13 5.06
CA THR A 359 24.60 21.65 4.37
C THR A 359 23.55 20.54 4.23
N LEU A 360 22.33 20.81 4.71
CA LEU A 360 21.18 19.91 4.58
C LEU A 360 20.28 20.38 3.45
N LEU A 361 20.24 19.63 2.34
CA LEU A 361 19.48 19.97 1.13
C LEU A 361 18.58 18.81 0.65
N PRO A 362 17.61 19.04 -0.24
CA PRO A 362 16.78 17.97 -0.80
C PRO A 362 17.61 16.88 -1.48
N ALA A 363 17.31 15.61 -1.20
CA ALA A 363 18.05 14.46 -1.73
C ALA A 363 17.64 14.08 -3.17
N ILE A 364 17.56 15.06 -4.07
CA ILE A 364 17.14 14.80 -5.45
C ILE A 364 18.32 14.27 -6.27
N ASP A 365 19.40 15.03 -6.29
CA ASP A 365 20.62 14.71 -7.05
C ASP A 365 21.71 14.09 -6.14
N GLY A 366 21.43 13.96 -4.84
CA GLY A 366 22.35 13.42 -3.82
C GLY A 366 21.80 12.21 -3.06
N PRO A 367 22.62 11.59 -2.21
CA PRO A 367 22.22 10.44 -1.40
C PRO A 367 21.15 10.83 -0.39
N PHE A 368 20.09 10.03 -0.32
CA PHE A 368 19.02 10.26 0.64
C PHE A 368 19.43 9.69 2.01
N THR A 369 19.90 10.57 2.89
CA THR A 369 20.53 10.17 4.16
C THR A 369 19.69 10.54 5.38
N HIS A 370 18.82 11.54 5.27
CA HIS A 370 18.08 12.10 6.39
C HIS A 370 16.63 12.39 5.99
N ILE A 371 15.70 12.24 6.93
CA ILE A 371 14.29 12.59 6.74
C ILE A 371 14.01 13.88 7.53
N LEU A 372 13.55 14.92 6.85
CA LEU A 372 13.04 16.14 7.47
C LEU A 372 11.54 15.99 7.72
N LYS A 373 11.12 16.23 8.96
CA LYS A 373 9.73 16.23 9.41
C LYS A 373 9.35 17.64 9.85
N PRO A 374 8.73 18.43 8.96
CA PRO A 374 8.23 19.76 9.31
C PRO A 374 7.10 19.68 10.33
N ALA A 375 6.78 20.83 10.91
CA ALA A 375 5.64 21.00 11.78
C ALA A 375 4.33 20.64 11.06
N GLY A 376 3.41 20.02 11.81
CA GLY A 376 2.07 19.74 11.31
C GLY A 376 1.21 21.00 11.24
N VAL A 377 0.07 20.88 10.57
CA VAL A 377 -0.95 21.94 10.46
C VAL A 377 -2.08 21.72 11.47
N ALA A 378 -2.94 22.72 11.67
CA ALA A 378 -4.21 22.60 12.40
C ALA A 378 -4.04 22.09 13.86
N GLY A 379 -3.07 22.61 14.61
CA GLY A 379 -2.86 22.25 16.01
C GLY A 379 -1.80 21.18 16.26
N PHE A 380 -1.12 20.72 15.20
CA PHE A 380 -0.02 19.74 15.26
C PHE A 380 1.36 20.40 15.07
N GLU A 381 1.49 21.70 15.30
CA GLU A 381 2.74 22.45 15.07
C GLU A 381 3.89 21.98 15.98
N MET A 382 3.55 21.43 17.15
CA MET A 382 4.54 20.91 18.12
C MET A 382 4.99 19.47 17.81
N LEU A 383 4.47 18.83 16.76
CA LEU A 383 4.75 17.43 16.42
C LEU A 383 6.25 17.10 16.34
N PRO A 384 7.10 17.88 15.63
CA PRO A 384 8.54 17.59 15.57
C PRO A 384 9.23 17.63 16.94
N ILE A 385 8.81 18.55 17.81
CA ILE A 385 9.38 18.73 19.15
C ILE A 385 8.97 17.56 20.06
N VAL A 386 7.69 17.17 20.01
CA VAL A 386 7.16 16.05 20.79
C VAL A 386 7.82 14.74 20.35
N GLU A 387 7.99 14.53 19.05
CA GLU A 387 8.68 13.35 18.52
C GLU A 387 10.15 13.32 18.98
N TRP A 388 10.88 14.45 18.87
CA TRP A 388 12.26 14.54 19.37
C TRP A 388 12.37 14.17 20.86
N LEU A 389 11.46 14.69 21.69
CA LEU A 389 11.40 14.33 23.12
C LEU A 389 11.16 12.83 23.32
N CYS A 390 10.29 12.21 22.54
CA CYS A 390 10.00 10.78 22.62
C CYS A 390 11.19 9.91 22.19
N LEU A 391 11.93 10.33 21.15
CA LEU A 391 13.17 9.67 20.72
C LEU A 391 14.24 9.75 21.82
N GLU A 392 14.41 10.91 22.46
CA GLU A 392 15.33 11.08 23.58
C GLU A 392 14.95 10.26 24.82
N LEU A 393 13.64 10.15 25.11
CA LEU A 393 13.12 9.26 26.15
C LEU A 393 13.36 7.79 25.79
N GLY A 394 13.17 7.42 24.53
CA GLY A 394 13.46 6.07 24.03
C GLY A 394 14.93 5.69 24.16
N ARG A 395 15.84 6.62 23.87
CA ARG A 395 17.28 6.42 24.04
C ARG A 395 17.64 6.17 25.51
N ALA A 396 17.03 6.93 26.43
CA ALA A 396 17.23 6.72 27.87
C ALA A 396 16.60 5.42 28.39
N ALA A 397 15.54 4.95 27.73
CA ALA A 397 14.89 3.66 27.99
C ALA A 397 15.68 2.45 27.43
N GLY A 398 16.85 2.69 26.82
CA GLY A 398 17.73 1.64 26.30
C GLY A 398 17.39 1.14 24.89
N PHE A 399 16.48 1.80 24.17
CA PHE A 399 16.24 1.45 22.76
C PHE A 399 17.37 1.96 21.87
N GLU A 400 17.64 1.23 20.78
CA GLU A 400 18.33 1.82 19.64
C GLU A 400 17.43 2.90 19.03
N VAL A 401 17.96 4.11 18.85
CA VAL A 401 17.25 5.27 18.30
C VAL A 401 18.17 5.95 17.29
N PRO A 402 17.68 6.28 16.07
CA PRO A 402 18.47 7.04 15.11
C PRO A 402 18.88 8.39 15.69
N ASP A 403 19.98 8.94 15.20
CA ASP A 403 20.34 10.31 15.53
C ASP A 403 19.26 11.27 14.99
N ALA A 404 18.90 12.25 15.81
CA ALA A 404 17.86 13.20 15.49
C ALA A 404 18.14 14.57 16.11
N ALA A 405 17.80 15.63 15.39
CA ALA A 405 18.02 17.00 15.83
C ALA A 405 16.87 17.91 15.41
N LEU A 406 16.59 18.93 16.22
CA LEU A 406 15.64 19.99 15.88
C LEU A 406 16.32 21.07 15.06
N ILE A 407 15.65 21.49 13.98
CA ILE A 407 16.10 22.51 13.05
C ILE A 407 15.31 23.79 13.28
N GLU A 408 16.03 24.90 13.41
CA GLU A 408 15.45 26.24 13.33
C GLU A 408 15.13 26.54 11.86
N MET A 409 13.84 26.57 11.54
CA MET A 409 13.37 26.76 10.17
C MET A 409 13.36 28.25 9.80
N PRO A 410 13.65 28.61 8.53
CA PRO A 410 13.61 29.99 8.06
C PRO A 410 12.17 30.56 8.03
N ASP A 411 12.05 31.84 7.72
CA ASP A 411 10.78 32.52 7.40
C ASP A 411 9.72 32.46 8.53
N GLY A 412 10.19 32.35 9.78
CA GLY A 412 9.32 32.26 10.96
C GLY A 412 8.54 30.94 11.06
N MET A 413 8.90 29.93 10.28
CA MET A 413 8.29 28.60 10.36
C MET A 413 8.60 27.94 11.71
N PRO A 414 7.68 27.10 12.24
CA PRO A 414 7.98 26.33 13.45
C PRO A 414 9.14 25.35 13.23
N PRO A 415 9.84 24.93 14.30
CA PRO A 415 10.94 23.99 14.20
C PRO A 415 10.55 22.68 13.51
N ALA A 416 11.49 22.14 12.72
CA ALA A 416 11.37 20.81 12.12
C ALA A 416 12.27 19.80 12.84
N LEU A 417 12.04 18.52 12.64
CA LEU A 417 12.88 17.44 13.12
C LEU A 417 13.62 16.82 11.94
N VAL A 418 14.93 16.69 12.02
CA VAL A 418 15.72 15.88 11.09
C VAL A 418 16.10 14.57 11.77
N VAL A 419 15.91 13.46 11.07
CA VAL A 419 16.22 12.11 11.54
C VAL A 419 17.16 11.44 10.57
N GLU A 420 18.27 10.90 11.07
CA GLU A 420 19.21 10.09 10.31
C GLU A 420 18.61 8.74 9.93
N ARG A 421 18.78 8.31 8.68
CA ARG A 421 18.30 7.01 8.22
C ARG A 421 19.18 5.88 8.75
N PHE A 422 18.55 4.85 9.32
CA PHE A 422 19.23 3.65 9.82
C PHE A 422 19.13 2.45 8.86
N ASP A 423 18.36 2.56 7.78
CA ASP A 423 18.11 1.51 6.79
C ASP A 423 19.08 1.54 5.59
N ILE A 424 20.18 2.28 5.73
CA ILE A 424 21.22 2.49 4.71
C ILE A 424 22.61 2.16 5.26
N ARG A 425 23.58 2.08 4.35
CA ARG A 425 24.98 1.77 4.67
C ARG A 425 25.62 2.96 5.38
N ARG A 426 26.45 2.69 6.39
CA ARG A 426 27.01 3.74 7.28
C ARG A 426 28.21 4.49 6.72
N ASN A 427 28.82 3.98 5.65
CA ASN A 427 29.89 4.62 4.89
C ASN A 427 30.05 3.88 3.55
N PRO A 428 30.82 4.42 2.59
CA PRO A 428 31.02 3.79 1.28
C PRO A 428 31.70 2.41 1.34
N GLU A 429 32.52 2.16 2.37
CA GLU A 429 33.23 0.90 2.58
C GLU A 429 32.32 -0.21 3.14
N ASP A 430 31.22 0.15 3.79
CA ASP A 430 30.18 -0.77 4.24
C ASP A 430 29.49 -1.36 3.01
N GLN A 431 29.71 -2.66 2.80
CA GLN A 431 29.15 -3.40 1.68
C GLN A 431 27.88 -4.19 2.06
N ARG A 432 27.44 -4.12 3.32
CA ARG A 432 26.22 -4.79 3.77
C ARG A 432 25.01 -4.21 3.07
N ARG A 433 24.01 -5.03 2.79
CA ARG A 433 22.73 -4.58 2.25
C ARG A 433 21.68 -4.63 3.33
N LEU A 434 21.05 -3.47 3.55
CA LEU A 434 20.01 -3.30 4.54
C LEU A 434 18.65 -3.18 3.86
N ALA A 435 17.64 -3.76 4.48
CA ALA A 435 16.24 -3.54 4.14
C ALA A 435 15.37 -3.52 5.39
N MET A 436 14.59 -2.47 5.53
CA MET A 436 13.54 -2.34 6.54
C MET A 436 12.22 -2.86 5.96
N GLU A 437 11.50 -3.69 6.70
CA GLU A 437 10.13 -4.09 6.35
C GLU A 437 9.23 -3.87 7.57
N ASP A 438 8.15 -3.11 7.37
CA ASP A 438 7.18 -2.81 8.41
C ASP A 438 6.24 -4.00 8.71
N PHE A 439 5.53 -3.96 9.84
CA PHE A 439 4.64 -5.06 10.22
C PHE A 439 3.35 -5.14 9.38
N CYS A 440 2.97 -4.11 8.61
CA CYS A 440 1.91 -4.26 7.61
C CYS A 440 2.36 -5.21 6.52
N SER A 441 3.55 -4.96 5.94
CA SER A 441 4.13 -5.84 4.92
C SER A 441 4.38 -7.25 5.43
N ILE A 442 4.93 -7.39 6.64
CA ILE A 442 5.18 -8.71 7.25
C ILE A 442 3.89 -9.52 7.42
N LEU A 443 2.78 -8.85 7.73
CA LEU A 443 1.48 -9.48 7.97
C LEU A 443 0.61 -9.57 6.71
N ASP A 444 1.11 -9.15 5.55
CA ASP A 444 0.38 -9.07 4.28
C ASP A 444 -0.90 -8.21 4.39
N LEU A 445 -0.80 -7.10 5.11
CA LEU A 445 -1.89 -6.14 5.31
C LEU A 445 -1.66 -4.90 4.44
N PRO A 446 -2.71 -4.36 3.79
CA PRO A 446 -2.60 -3.10 3.09
C PRO A 446 -2.33 -1.95 4.06
N ALA A 447 -1.79 -0.84 3.56
CA ALA A 447 -1.47 0.32 4.39
C ALA A 447 -2.70 0.89 5.14
N SER A 448 -3.89 0.81 4.53
CA SER A 448 -5.17 1.22 5.14
C SER A 448 -5.54 0.40 6.39
N ALA A 449 -5.01 -0.81 6.51
CA ALA A 449 -5.22 -1.72 7.64
C ALA A 449 -4.10 -1.62 8.70
N LYS A 450 -3.37 -0.49 8.75
CA LYS A 450 -2.25 -0.30 9.70
C LYS A 450 -2.61 -0.43 11.19
N TYR A 451 -3.87 -0.28 11.54
CA TYR A 451 -4.39 -0.48 12.90
C TYR A 451 -4.96 -1.89 13.14
N ASP A 452 -5.05 -2.75 12.12
CA ASP A 452 -5.66 -4.08 12.19
C ASP A 452 -4.67 -5.15 12.69
N GLY A 453 -4.09 -4.89 13.86
CA GLY A 453 -3.09 -5.74 14.50
C GLY A 453 -3.22 -5.82 16.01
N THR A 454 -2.49 -6.76 16.60
CA THR A 454 -2.28 -6.84 18.06
C THR A 454 -0.82 -7.18 18.34
N ILE A 455 -0.35 -6.87 19.55
CA ILE A 455 1.03 -7.16 19.95
C ILE A 455 1.32 -8.67 19.88
N GLU A 456 0.35 -9.53 20.19
CA GLU A 456 0.47 -10.99 20.09
C GLU A 456 0.56 -11.47 18.64
N ARG A 457 -0.20 -10.85 17.73
CA ARG A 457 -0.13 -11.17 16.28
C ARG A 457 1.25 -10.82 15.74
N MET A 458 1.81 -9.68 16.15
CA MET A 458 3.18 -9.28 15.81
C MET A 458 4.21 -10.25 16.38
N ALA A 459 4.10 -10.64 17.66
CA ALA A 459 5.01 -11.60 18.27
C ALA A 459 5.02 -12.94 17.52
N ARG A 460 3.85 -13.40 17.06
CA ARG A 460 3.70 -14.64 16.27
C ARG A 460 4.38 -14.56 14.91
N SER A 461 4.27 -13.42 14.19
CA SER A 461 4.92 -13.25 12.88
C SER A 461 6.41 -12.96 12.98
N LEU A 462 6.85 -12.27 14.04
CA LEU A 462 8.26 -11.96 14.31
C LEU A 462 9.08 -13.22 14.56
N ARG A 463 8.56 -14.15 15.38
CA ARG A 463 9.32 -15.33 15.86
C ARG A 463 10.00 -16.16 14.76
N PRO A 464 9.34 -16.55 13.66
CA PRO A 464 9.98 -17.32 12.59
C PRO A 464 10.88 -16.47 11.67
N LEU A 465 10.83 -15.14 11.76
CA LEU A 465 11.61 -14.24 10.90
C LEU A 465 12.92 -13.81 11.55
N SER A 466 12.91 -13.58 12.85
CA SER A 466 14.05 -13.04 13.59
C SER A 466 15.21 -14.03 13.67
N THR A 467 16.44 -13.52 13.57
CA THR A 467 17.66 -14.28 13.85
C THR A 467 17.97 -14.42 15.35
N ASP A 468 17.28 -13.65 16.19
CA ASP A 468 17.33 -13.75 17.66
C ASP A 468 15.93 -13.47 18.26
N PRO A 469 15.00 -14.44 18.15
CA PRO A 469 13.61 -14.21 18.51
C PRO A 469 13.41 -13.85 19.98
N ALA A 470 14.25 -14.34 20.89
CA ALA A 470 14.10 -14.07 22.32
C ALA A 470 14.34 -12.58 22.61
N ALA A 471 15.45 -12.02 22.12
CA ALA A 471 15.76 -10.60 22.29
C ALA A 471 14.75 -9.71 21.55
N ASP A 472 14.33 -10.06 20.34
CA ASP A 472 13.38 -9.24 19.59
C ASP A 472 11.96 -9.27 20.16
N LEU A 473 11.56 -10.36 20.83
CA LEU A 473 10.30 -10.41 21.60
C LEU A 473 10.37 -9.55 22.87
N ASP A 474 11.52 -9.49 23.54
CA ASP A 474 11.74 -8.55 24.65
C ASP A 474 11.66 -7.10 24.16
N ILE A 475 12.26 -6.78 23.00
CA ILE A 475 12.12 -5.45 22.38
C ILE A 475 10.65 -5.13 22.09
N LEU A 476 9.90 -6.05 21.48
CA LEU A 476 8.47 -5.86 21.21
C LEU A 476 7.66 -5.63 22.51
N PHE A 477 7.98 -6.36 23.57
CA PHE A 477 7.37 -6.17 24.89
C PHE A 477 7.69 -4.79 25.47
N ARG A 478 8.98 -4.42 25.50
CA ARG A 478 9.45 -3.11 25.97
C ARG A 478 8.83 -1.98 25.15
N ARG A 479 8.66 -2.15 23.83
CA ARG A 479 7.96 -1.21 22.95
C ARG A 479 6.51 -0.98 23.37
N ALA A 480 5.77 -2.04 23.68
CA ALA A 480 4.39 -1.92 24.15
C ALA A 480 4.29 -1.20 25.51
N VAL A 481 5.19 -1.52 26.45
CA VAL A 481 5.26 -0.84 27.75
C VAL A 481 5.63 0.64 27.57
N PHE A 482 6.63 0.93 26.74
CA PHE A 482 7.07 2.29 26.44
C PHE A 482 5.96 3.14 25.82
N ALA A 483 5.30 2.63 24.77
CA ALA A 483 4.18 3.31 24.12
C ALA A 483 3.04 3.61 25.10
N TRP A 484 2.76 2.68 26.03
CA TRP A 484 1.85 2.98 27.12
C TRP A 484 2.41 4.07 28.04
N LEU A 485 3.64 4.00 28.52
CA LEU A 485 4.17 5.01 29.45
C LEU A 485 4.17 6.43 28.86
N ILE A 486 4.53 6.59 27.58
CA ILE A 486 4.57 7.89 26.91
C ILE A 486 3.24 8.31 26.27
N ALA A 487 2.19 7.50 26.36
CA ALA A 487 0.91 7.74 25.68
C ALA A 487 1.02 7.91 24.16
N ASP A 488 1.68 6.95 23.53
CA ASP A 488 1.76 6.83 22.09
C ASP A 488 0.53 6.11 21.54
N GLY A 489 -0.42 6.92 21.05
CA GLY A 489 -1.61 6.44 20.36
C GLY A 489 -1.46 6.25 18.86
N ASP A 490 -0.27 6.48 18.29
CA ASP A 490 0.01 6.27 16.86
C ASP A 490 1.03 5.14 16.60
N MET A 491 1.41 4.35 17.63
CA MET A 491 2.25 3.15 17.49
C MET A 491 1.53 1.99 16.75
N HIS A 492 1.24 2.18 15.47
CA HIS A 492 0.59 1.23 14.59
C HIS A 492 1.58 0.33 13.84
N LEU A 493 1.11 -0.64 13.05
CA LEU A 493 1.96 -1.66 12.40
C LEU A 493 3.05 -1.09 11.48
N LYS A 494 2.88 0.11 10.91
CA LYS A 494 3.91 0.76 10.08
C LYS A 494 5.04 1.45 10.87
N ASN A 495 4.84 1.71 12.16
CA ASN A 495 5.83 2.35 13.06
C ASN A 495 6.67 1.30 13.81
N LEU A 496 6.51 0.04 13.43
CA LEU A 496 7.26 -1.10 13.93
C LEU A 496 7.75 -1.87 12.70
N ALA A 497 9.02 -2.25 12.69
CA ALA A 497 9.63 -2.88 11.53
C ALA A 497 10.72 -3.87 11.95
N MET A 498 11.08 -4.75 11.03
CA MET A 498 12.28 -5.58 11.12
C MET A 498 13.35 -5.02 10.18
N LEU A 499 14.57 -4.88 10.68
CA LEU A 499 15.75 -4.55 9.90
C LEU A 499 16.45 -5.84 9.47
N ARG A 500 16.58 -6.03 8.17
CA ARG A 500 17.29 -7.15 7.57
C ARG A 500 18.63 -6.71 7.06
N THR A 501 19.67 -7.48 7.36
CA THR A 501 21.01 -7.25 6.82
C THR A 501 21.47 -8.49 6.08
N ALA A 502 22.11 -8.27 4.94
CA ALA A 502 22.81 -9.31 4.19
C ALA A 502 24.25 -8.87 3.95
N GLU A 503 25.19 -9.72 4.33
CA GLU A 503 26.60 -9.54 3.95
C GLU A 503 26.79 -9.69 2.43
N PRO A 504 27.85 -9.10 1.85
CA PRO A 504 28.16 -9.24 0.43
C PRO A 504 28.19 -10.71 -0.02
N GLY A 505 27.46 -11.04 -1.08
CA GLY A 505 27.40 -12.40 -1.61
C GLY A 505 26.61 -13.41 -0.77
N ALA A 506 26.00 -13.02 0.36
CA ALA A 506 25.20 -13.91 1.18
C ALA A 506 23.96 -14.41 0.42
N LYS A 507 23.64 -15.70 0.56
CA LYS A 507 22.47 -16.33 -0.07
C LYS A 507 21.16 -16.08 0.68
N ALA A 508 21.25 -15.69 1.95
CA ALA A 508 20.14 -15.37 2.83
C ALA A 508 20.50 -14.13 3.66
N PHE A 509 19.54 -13.57 4.37
CA PHE A 509 19.81 -12.51 5.34
C PHE A 509 20.69 -13.06 6.45
N THR A 510 21.77 -12.36 6.77
CA THR A 510 22.70 -12.73 7.86
C THR A 510 22.14 -12.33 9.21
N THR A 511 21.39 -11.22 9.27
CA THR A 511 20.62 -10.82 10.45
C THR A 511 19.23 -10.36 10.05
N VAL A 512 18.25 -10.64 10.92
CA VAL A 512 16.89 -10.10 10.86
C VAL A 512 16.53 -9.74 12.29
N ARG A 513 16.56 -8.44 12.62
CA ARG A 513 16.41 -7.93 13.98
C ARG A 513 15.30 -6.87 14.04
N PHE A 514 14.78 -6.57 15.22
CA PHE A 514 13.85 -5.46 15.39
C PHE A 514 14.51 -4.13 14.97
N ALA A 515 13.80 -3.26 14.25
CA ALA A 515 14.34 -1.98 13.83
C ALA A 515 14.43 -0.98 15.01
N PRO A 516 15.31 0.04 14.93
CA PRO A 516 15.37 1.14 15.90
C PRO A 516 14.01 1.80 16.21
N LEU A 517 13.89 2.54 17.31
CA LEU A 517 12.73 3.39 17.62
C LEU A 517 12.65 4.56 16.64
N TYR A 518 11.54 4.67 15.92
CA TYR A 518 11.22 5.80 15.05
C TYR A 518 9.73 6.12 15.16
N ASP A 519 9.34 7.33 14.75
CA ASP A 519 7.94 7.80 14.72
C ASP A 519 7.19 7.62 16.06
N ALA A 520 7.91 7.77 17.19
CA ALA A 520 7.33 7.71 18.52
C ALA A 520 6.78 9.07 18.94
N VAL A 521 5.53 9.13 19.43
CA VAL A 521 4.87 10.42 19.71
C VAL A 521 3.90 10.32 20.87
N THR A 522 3.99 11.22 21.86
CA THR A 522 2.94 11.39 22.87
C THR A 522 1.72 12.08 22.26
N THR A 523 0.76 11.32 21.73
CA THR A 523 -0.41 11.88 21.02
C THR A 523 -1.32 12.70 21.94
N ARG A 524 -1.41 12.32 23.22
CA ARG A 524 -2.28 12.99 24.20
C ARG A 524 -1.96 14.45 24.48
N VAL A 525 -0.80 14.97 24.04
CA VAL A 525 -0.50 16.40 24.20
C VAL A 525 -1.29 17.28 23.23
N PHE A 526 -1.69 16.76 22.06
CA PHE A 526 -2.34 17.53 21.01
C PHE A 526 -3.83 17.82 21.29
N PRO A 527 -4.40 18.87 20.67
CA PRO A 527 -5.82 19.19 20.78
C PRO A 527 -6.72 18.03 20.34
N GLY A 528 -7.82 17.79 21.07
CA GLY A 528 -8.78 16.73 20.74
C GLY A 528 -8.33 15.30 21.07
N LEU A 529 -7.03 15.08 21.34
CA LEU A 529 -6.46 13.74 21.60
C LEU A 529 -6.21 13.44 23.08
N GLY A 530 -6.75 14.22 24.02
CA GLY A 530 -6.50 13.99 25.47
C GLY A 530 -6.93 12.62 25.99
N GLY A 531 -7.88 11.96 25.32
CA GLY A 531 -8.36 10.61 25.62
C GLY A 531 -7.82 9.52 24.70
N ASP A 532 -6.81 9.82 23.89
CA ASP A 532 -6.31 8.88 22.87
C ASP A 532 -5.78 7.58 23.49
N ARG A 533 -5.88 6.49 22.75
CA ARG A 533 -5.63 5.11 23.21
C ARG A 533 -4.47 4.49 22.46
N MET A 534 -3.91 3.39 22.95
CA MET A 534 -2.88 2.68 22.19
C MET A 534 -3.43 2.22 20.84
N ALA A 535 -2.67 2.44 19.78
CA ALA A 535 -3.03 2.03 18.42
C ALA A 535 -3.20 0.50 18.30
N LEU A 536 -2.33 -0.27 18.94
CA LEU A 536 -2.34 -1.73 18.90
C LEU A 536 -2.76 -2.31 20.25
N LYS A 537 -3.70 -3.24 20.19
CA LYS A 537 -4.22 -3.91 21.38
C LYS A 537 -3.24 -4.93 21.94
N LEU A 538 -3.32 -5.12 23.25
CA LEU A 538 -2.76 -6.28 23.97
C LEU A 538 -3.82 -6.84 24.92
N ASN A 539 -3.96 -8.16 24.96
CA ASN A 539 -5.03 -8.87 25.67
C ASN A 539 -6.44 -8.33 25.35
N GLY A 540 -6.65 -7.83 24.14
CA GLY A 540 -7.91 -7.20 23.70
C GLY A 540 -8.17 -5.80 24.26
N LYS A 541 -7.21 -5.20 24.98
CA LYS A 541 -7.29 -3.84 25.56
C LYS A 541 -6.35 -2.87 24.83
N ASP A 542 -6.77 -1.60 24.76
CA ASP A 542 -6.01 -0.46 24.22
C ASP A 542 -5.91 0.72 25.19
N ASP A 543 -6.54 0.62 26.35
CA ASP A 543 -6.57 1.64 27.39
C ASP A 543 -6.77 0.99 28.76
N ARG A 544 -6.55 1.78 29.83
CA ARG A 544 -6.62 1.34 31.24
C ARG A 544 -5.78 0.09 31.50
N LEU A 545 -4.60 0.03 30.87
CA LEU A 545 -3.68 -1.09 31.02
C LEU A 545 -3.02 -1.05 32.40
N THR A 546 -3.00 -2.21 33.04
CA THR A 546 -2.38 -2.43 34.34
C THR A 546 -1.09 -3.22 34.17
N ARG A 547 -0.27 -3.25 35.23
CA ARG A 547 0.92 -4.10 35.28
C ARG A 547 0.62 -5.56 34.95
N GLN A 548 -0.49 -6.09 35.46
CA GLN A 548 -0.92 -7.46 35.22
C GLN A 548 -1.25 -7.76 33.75
N ASP A 549 -1.73 -6.76 33.01
CA ASP A 549 -1.98 -6.91 31.57
C ASP A 549 -0.65 -7.12 30.82
N PHE A 550 0.41 -6.36 31.16
CA PHE A 550 1.74 -6.56 30.58
C PHE A 550 2.33 -7.92 30.95
N LEU A 551 2.22 -8.36 32.21
CA LEU A 551 2.69 -9.70 32.61
C LEU A 551 1.91 -10.82 31.90
N THR A 552 0.63 -10.61 31.61
CA THR A 552 -0.18 -11.56 30.82
C THR A 552 0.25 -11.59 29.36
N LEU A 553 0.54 -10.42 28.78
CA LEU A 553 1.11 -10.32 27.44
C LEU A 553 2.45 -11.07 27.38
N ALA A 554 3.36 -10.84 28.34
CA ALA A 554 4.66 -11.49 28.42
C ALA A 554 4.55 -13.02 28.36
N ARG A 555 3.64 -13.62 29.16
CA ARG A 555 3.36 -15.06 29.09
C ARG A 555 2.86 -15.50 27.71
N THR A 556 1.94 -14.74 27.13
CA THR A 556 1.34 -15.05 25.83
C THR A 556 2.37 -15.03 24.70
N ILE A 557 3.34 -14.11 24.75
CA ILE A 557 4.42 -14.01 23.76
C ILE A 557 5.66 -14.84 24.15
N GLY A 558 5.62 -15.56 25.26
CA GLY A 558 6.66 -16.51 25.67
C GLY A 558 7.90 -15.89 26.34
N LEU A 559 7.76 -14.75 26.99
CA LEU A 559 8.80 -14.16 27.86
C LEU A 559 8.67 -14.67 29.29
N ALA A 560 9.80 -14.76 30.01
CA ALA A 560 9.78 -15.09 31.42
C ALA A 560 9.13 -13.94 32.22
N VAL A 561 8.20 -14.28 33.11
CA VAL A 561 7.45 -13.26 33.88
C VAL A 561 8.38 -12.39 34.70
N GLY A 562 9.41 -12.96 35.33
CA GLY A 562 10.39 -12.18 36.10
C GLY A 562 11.19 -11.19 35.26
N GLU A 563 11.58 -11.56 34.03
CA GLU A 563 12.27 -10.66 33.10
C GLU A 563 11.36 -9.53 32.65
N ALA A 564 10.11 -9.85 32.29
CA ALA A 564 9.10 -8.86 31.94
C ALA A 564 8.80 -7.90 33.11
N GLU A 565 8.78 -8.42 34.33
CA GLU A 565 8.55 -7.66 35.55
C GLU A 565 9.68 -6.65 35.81
N MET A 566 10.93 -7.09 35.67
CA MET A 566 12.10 -6.21 35.74
C MET A 566 12.06 -5.16 34.63
N ALA A 567 11.78 -5.57 33.39
CA ALA A 567 11.70 -4.65 32.24
C ALA A 567 10.65 -3.54 32.42
N VAL A 568 9.47 -3.86 32.97
CA VAL A 568 8.45 -2.85 33.31
C VAL A 568 8.95 -1.86 34.36
N GLY A 569 9.58 -2.37 35.42
CA GLY A 569 10.14 -1.54 36.50
C GLY A 569 11.26 -0.63 36.00
N GLU A 570 12.21 -1.19 35.24
CA GLU A 570 13.31 -0.46 34.60
C GLU A 570 12.80 0.68 33.72
N LEU A 571 11.87 0.40 32.81
CA LEU A 571 11.31 1.39 31.90
C LEU A 571 10.57 2.51 32.65
N ALA A 572 9.75 2.15 33.65
CA ALA A 572 9.01 3.13 34.44
C ALA A 572 9.97 4.05 35.23
N MET A 573 11.00 3.48 35.85
CA MET A 573 12.00 4.24 36.59
C MET A 573 12.82 5.16 35.68
N GLN A 574 13.37 4.62 34.59
CA GLN A 574 14.18 5.39 33.63
C GLN A 574 13.40 6.54 33.00
N LEU A 575 12.13 6.31 32.64
CA LEU A 575 11.29 7.37 32.07
C LEU A 575 10.86 8.40 33.10
N ALA A 576 10.53 7.99 34.33
CA ALA A 576 10.22 8.93 35.41
C ALA A 576 11.42 9.86 35.66
N GLU A 577 12.63 9.32 35.81
CA GLU A 577 13.84 10.13 36.02
C GLU A 577 14.18 11.00 34.81
N ARG A 578 14.24 10.41 33.61
CA ARG A 578 14.67 11.13 32.41
C ARG A 578 13.70 12.24 32.05
N SER A 579 12.39 12.03 32.16
CA SER A 579 11.39 13.03 31.76
C SER A 579 11.46 14.33 32.58
N GLU A 580 11.86 14.26 33.85
CA GLU A 580 12.03 15.44 34.72
C GLU A 580 13.27 16.28 34.37
N VAL A 581 14.33 15.64 33.85
CA VAL A 581 15.62 16.30 33.56
C VAL A 581 15.82 16.61 32.08
N LEU A 582 15.02 16.02 31.18
CA LEU A 582 15.08 16.31 29.75
C LEU A 582 14.72 17.77 29.50
N ARG A 583 15.57 18.47 28.74
CA ARG A 583 15.40 19.89 28.41
C ARG A 583 15.24 20.06 26.91
N LEU A 584 14.48 21.07 26.51
CA LEU A 584 14.36 21.48 25.12
C LEU A 584 15.62 22.24 24.71
N PRO A 585 16.03 22.19 23.42
CA PRO A 585 17.09 23.05 22.93
C PRO A 585 16.76 24.53 23.15
N ALA A 586 17.78 25.35 23.42
CA ALA A 586 17.59 26.74 23.87
C ALA A 586 16.76 27.63 22.92
N PHE A 587 16.76 27.35 21.61
CA PHE A 587 15.95 28.10 20.63
C PHE A 587 14.47 27.73 20.68
N VAL A 588 14.15 26.49 21.08
CA VAL A 588 12.79 25.97 21.26
C VAL A 588 12.25 26.27 22.66
N ASP A 589 13.11 26.25 23.67
CA ASP A 589 12.73 26.45 25.07
C ASP A 589 12.15 27.84 25.34
N ARG A 590 12.34 28.80 24.43
CA ARG A 590 11.70 30.13 24.49
C ARG A 590 10.21 30.10 24.13
N SER A 591 9.72 29.00 23.54
CA SER A 591 8.32 28.83 23.17
C SER A 591 7.48 28.35 24.36
N GLY A 592 6.46 29.14 24.72
CA GLY A 592 5.49 28.76 25.74
C GLY A 592 4.70 27.49 25.37
N ALA A 593 4.39 27.31 24.07
CA ALA A 593 3.69 26.12 23.58
C ALA A 593 4.56 24.86 23.69
N ALA A 594 5.84 24.94 23.36
CA ALA A 594 6.76 23.81 23.47
C ALA A 594 6.92 23.35 24.94
N ASN A 595 7.07 24.31 25.86
CA ASN A 595 7.11 24.03 27.28
C ASN A 595 5.79 23.44 27.81
N ALA A 596 4.65 23.93 27.35
CA ALA A 596 3.35 23.39 27.73
C ALA A 596 3.20 21.92 27.29
N SER A 597 3.56 21.60 26.04
CA SER A 597 3.57 20.22 25.53
C SER A 597 4.51 19.32 26.33
N ARG A 598 5.75 19.77 26.59
CA ARG A 598 6.70 19.03 27.44
C ARG A 598 6.13 18.76 28.82
N ASN A 599 5.61 19.79 29.50
CA ASN A 599 5.08 19.65 30.86
C ASN A 599 3.89 18.69 30.92
N LYS A 600 3.02 18.72 29.90
CA LYS A 600 1.89 17.79 29.77
C LYS A 600 2.38 16.35 29.55
N MET A 601 3.39 16.15 28.71
CA MET A 601 4.03 14.85 28.49
C MET A 601 4.65 14.31 29.80
N VAL A 602 5.42 15.12 30.52
CA VAL A 602 6.01 14.74 31.83
C VAL A 602 4.93 14.35 32.83
N ALA A 603 3.84 15.11 32.93
CA ALA A 603 2.72 14.79 33.82
C ALA A 603 2.06 13.44 33.47
N ILE A 604 1.90 13.13 32.18
CA ILE A 604 1.37 11.84 31.71
C ILE A 604 2.32 10.70 32.09
N ILE A 605 3.61 10.83 31.78
CA ILE A 605 4.63 9.82 32.07
C ILE A 605 4.68 9.56 33.57
N ARG A 606 4.74 10.61 34.39
CA ARG A 606 4.75 10.49 35.87
C ARG A 606 3.53 9.72 36.37
N ALA A 607 2.34 10.08 35.92
CA ALA A 607 1.11 9.40 36.32
C ALA A 607 1.10 7.91 35.91
N ARG A 608 1.54 7.58 34.70
CA ARG A 608 1.57 6.19 34.20
C ARG A 608 2.69 5.37 34.84
N CYS A 609 3.85 5.96 35.12
CA CYS A 609 4.93 5.31 35.87
C CYS A 609 4.47 4.97 37.29
N SER A 610 3.81 5.88 38.00
CA SER A 610 3.24 5.60 39.33
C SER A 610 2.20 4.48 39.29
N ALA A 611 1.35 4.44 38.25
CA ALA A 611 0.33 3.41 38.09
C ALA A 611 0.92 2.00 37.80
N LEU A 612 2.07 1.92 37.14
CA LEU A 612 2.76 0.64 36.88
C LEU A 612 3.76 0.24 37.97
N GLY A 613 4.31 1.21 38.70
CA GLY A 613 5.32 1.03 39.75
C GLY A 613 4.77 0.72 41.14
N GLY A 614 3.45 0.84 41.36
CA GLY A 614 2.81 0.41 42.59
C GLY A 614 2.96 -1.10 42.79
N GLN A 615 3.72 -1.51 43.80
CA GLN A 615 3.61 -2.85 44.38
C GLN A 615 2.31 -2.87 45.19
N GLU A 616 1.31 -3.64 44.75
CA GLU A 616 0.25 -4.11 45.66
C GLU A 616 0.81 -5.21 46.57
#